data_AF-A0A0C2GA76-F1
#
_entry.id   AF-A0A0C2GA76-F1
#
_cell.length_a   1.000
_cell.length_b   1.000
_cell.length_c   1.000
_cell.angle_alpha   90.00
_cell.angle_beta   90.00
_cell.angle_gamma   90.00
#
_symmetry.space_group_name_H-M   'P 1'
#
loop_
_entity.id
_entity.type
_entity.pdbx_description
1 polymer ?
#
loop_
_entity_poly.entity_id
_entity_poly.type
_entity_poly.pdbx_seq_one_letter_code
_entity_poly.pdbx_strand_id
1 'polypeptide(L)'
;MQTEDFHLDRPLFFACRHAREVYCKDIPAGQGKVFECLMSKRFDQFMEPECGNLLAERAYWMGRDYRMAHPLVKGCEKEMKDYKCEPQSQYEAAAHFHLAWILLCLENGAHLAKNTNPPSAQCQHEMLAHRQMMLTEFRMAPELVMHCSQEIDKWCSPRGDIEAEGRTLHCLMEHASVSFFCRE
;
A
#
# COMPACT_ATOMS: atom_id res chain seq x y z
N MET A 1 16.60 -7.71 -6.46
CA MET A 1 15.55 -6.79 -6.02
C MET A 1 16.04 -5.38 -6.27
N GLN A 2 15.60 -4.79 -7.38
CA GLN A 2 16.04 -3.49 -7.88
C GLN A 2 14.80 -2.58 -7.98
N THR A 3 14.17 -2.23 -6.87
CA THR A 3 12.75 -1.77 -6.87
C THR A 3 12.51 -0.42 -6.20
N GLU A 4 13.55 0.39 -5.93
CA GLU A 4 13.36 1.81 -5.54
C GLU A 4 13.23 2.74 -6.75
N ASP A 5 13.80 2.35 -7.89
CA ASP A 5 13.73 3.09 -9.14
C ASP A 5 12.83 2.34 -10.13
N PHE A 6 11.74 3.00 -10.53
CA PHE A 6 10.79 2.52 -11.52
C PHE A 6 11.46 2.07 -12.84
N HIS A 7 12.60 2.65 -13.22
CA HIS A 7 13.34 2.25 -14.43
C HIS A 7 13.90 0.81 -14.35
N LEU A 8 14.06 0.27 -13.15
CA LEU A 8 14.62 -1.05 -12.90
C LEU A 8 13.55 -2.15 -12.92
N ASP A 9 12.27 -1.78 -12.76
CA ASP A 9 11.12 -2.65 -13.03
C ASP A 9 10.73 -2.56 -14.50
N ARG A 10 11.44 -3.31 -15.35
CA ARG A 10 11.31 -3.24 -16.80
C ARG A 10 9.85 -3.41 -17.30
N PRO A 11 9.06 -4.39 -16.83
CA PRO A 11 7.64 -4.49 -17.20
C PRO A 11 6.85 -3.22 -16.87
N LEU A 12 6.98 -2.73 -15.63
CA LEU A 12 6.26 -1.54 -15.19
C LEU A 12 6.71 -0.29 -15.96
N PHE A 13 8.02 -0.17 -16.22
CA PHE A 13 8.59 0.92 -17.01
C PHE A 13 7.96 1.04 -18.39
N PHE A 14 7.85 -0.07 -19.12
CA PHE A 14 7.31 -0.04 -20.48
C PHE A 14 5.81 0.23 -20.49
N ALA A 15 5.05 -0.38 -19.59
CA ALA A 15 3.61 -0.19 -19.52
C ALA A 15 3.23 1.25 -19.10
N CYS A 16 3.98 1.84 -18.17
CA CYS A 16 3.64 3.14 -17.58
C CYS A 16 4.45 4.32 -18.14
N ARG A 17 5.23 4.12 -19.22
CA ARG A 17 6.10 5.18 -19.78
C ARG A 17 5.30 6.43 -20.16
N HIS A 18 4.17 6.27 -20.84
CA HIS A 18 3.36 7.39 -21.28
C HIS A 18 2.67 8.08 -20.10
N ALA A 19 2.03 7.31 -19.20
CA ALA A 19 1.50 7.83 -17.94
C ALA A 19 2.54 8.64 -17.14
N ARG A 20 3.79 8.19 -17.08
CA ARG A 20 4.88 8.94 -16.42
C ARG A 20 5.10 10.30 -17.08
N GLU A 21 5.19 10.38 -18.40
CA GLU A 21 5.41 11.64 -19.13
C GLU A 21 4.22 12.60 -19.01
N VAL A 22 3.00 12.07 -18.89
CA VAL A 22 1.78 12.89 -18.79
C VAL A 22 1.55 13.38 -17.37
N TYR A 23 1.68 12.50 -16.37
CA TYR A 23 1.31 12.79 -14.98
C TYR A 23 2.48 13.12 -14.07
N CYS A 24 3.63 12.48 -14.29
CA CYS A 24 4.73 12.42 -13.33
C CYS A 24 6.06 12.94 -13.91
N LYS A 25 6.02 13.80 -14.94
CA LYS A 25 7.20 14.27 -15.68
C LYS A 25 8.23 14.98 -14.80
N ASP A 26 7.75 15.76 -13.83
CA ASP A 26 8.57 16.58 -12.94
C ASP A 26 8.97 15.83 -11.66
N ILE A 27 8.53 14.57 -11.52
CA ILE A 27 8.84 13.74 -10.35
C ILE A 27 10.20 13.08 -10.56
N PRO A 28 11.19 13.34 -9.68
CA PRO A 28 12.49 12.70 -9.78
C PRO A 28 12.36 11.20 -9.53
N ALA A 29 13.13 10.41 -10.27
CA ALA A 29 13.20 8.97 -10.10
C ALA A 29 13.91 8.59 -8.78
N GLY A 30 13.64 7.37 -8.33
CA GLY A 30 14.14 6.82 -7.07
C GLY A 30 13.23 7.08 -5.87
N GLN A 31 13.52 6.39 -4.77
CA GLN A 31 12.74 6.44 -3.52
C GLN A 31 11.24 6.14 -3.73
N GLY A 32 10.86 5.41 -4.78
CA GLY A 32 9.47 5.09 -5.07
C GLY A 32 8.57 6.28 -5.49
N LYS A 33 9.09 7.50 -5.63
CA LYS A 33 8.27 8.71 -5.90
C LYS A 33 7.47 8.64 -7.20
N VAL A 34 8.09 8.09 -8.26
CA VAL A 34 7.41 7.89 -9.54
C VAL A 34 6.29 6.86 -9.40
N PHE A 35 6.51 5.79 -8.62
CA PHE A 35 5.48 4.79 -8.34
C PHE A 35 4.31 5.38 -7.57
N GLU A 36 4.58 6.14 -6.50
CA GLU A 36 3.55 6.85 -5.72
C GLU A 36 2.71 7.78 -6.61
N CYS A 37 3.38 8.58 -7.45
CA CYS A 37 2.70 9.47 -8.38
C CYS A 37 1.80 8.71 -9.37
N LEU A 38 2.34 7.67 -10.01
CA LEU A 38 1.57 6.83 -10.95
C LEU A 38 0.39 6.14 -10.28
N MET A 39 0.58 5.66 -9.04
CA MET A 39 -0.48 5.04 -8.26
C MET A 39 -1.61 6.03 -7.96
N SER A 40 -1.30 7.28 -7.62
CA SER A 40 -2.31 8.32 -7.38
C SER A 40 -3.17 8.64 -8.61
N LYS A 41 -2.72 8.24 -9.82
CA LYS A 41 -3.41 8.43 -11.11
C LYS A 41 -3.94 7.15 -11.71
N ARG A 42 -3.82 6.02 -11.01
CA ARG A 42 -4.19 4.69 -11.50
C ARG A 42 -5.63 4.59 -12.02
N PHE A 43 -6.56 5.29 -11.39
CA PHE A 43 -7.98 5.27 -11.76
C PHE A 43 -8.40 6.44 -12.66
N ASP A 44 -7.45 7.25 -13.13
CA ASP A 44 -7.73 8.31 -14.09
C ASP A 44 -8.15 7.69 -15.43
N GLN A 45 -9.08 8.36 -16.14
CA GLN A 45 -9.63 7.87 -17.40
C GLN A 45 -8.56 7.70 -18.50
N PHE A 46 -7.43 8.41 -18.42
CA PHE A 46 -6.33 8.25 -19.38
C PHE A 46 -5.23 7.32 -18.90
N MET A 47 -5.41 6.59 -17.80
CA MET A 47 -4.48 5.55 -17.38
C MET A 47 -4.59 4.34 -18.31
N GLU A 48 -3.47 3.87 -18.86
CA GLU A 48 -3.47 2.65 -19.66
C GLU A 48 -3.80 1.43 -18.80
N PRO A 49 -4.69 0.53 -19.27
CA PRO A 49 -5.09 -0.66 -18.49
C PRO A 49 -3.91 -1.54 -18.08
N GLU A 50 -2.90 -1.69 -18.93
CA GLU A 50 -1.70 -2.47 -18.61
C GLU A 50 -0.87 -1.83 -17.50
N CYS A 51 -0.66 -0.51 -17.56
CA CYS A 51 0.04 0.23 -16.50
C CYS A 51 -0.72 0.12 -15.18
N GLY A 52 -2.03 0.37 -15.20
CA GLY A 52 -2.92 0.16 -14.07
C GLY A 52 -2.74 -1.24 -13.50
N ASN A 53 -2.93 -2.31 -14.27
CA ASN A 53 -2.83 -3.67 -13.75
C ASN A 53 -1.49 -3.98 -13.07
N LEU A 54 -0.36 -3.58 -13.68
CA LEU A 54 0.97 -3.78 -13.08
C LEU A 54 1.16 -2.96 -11.80
N LEU A 55 0.68 -1.71 -11.73
CA LEU A 55 0.70 -0.94 -10.48
C LEU A 55 -0.01 -1.71 -9.35
N ALA A 56 -1.17 -2.33 -9.64
CA ALA A 56 -1.97 -3.02 -8.60
C ALA A 56 -1.26 -4.28 -8.15
N GLU A 57 -0.65 -5.00 -9.10
CA GLU A 57 0.14 -6.18 -8.79
C GLU A 57 1.29 -5.82 -7.83
N ARG A 58 2.03 -4.74 -8.10
CA ARG A 58 3.10 -4.28 -7.22
C ARG A 58 2.58 -3.83 -5.85
N ALA A 59 1.48 -3.08 -5.81
CA ALA A 59 0.82 -2.70 -4.56
C ALA A 59 0.37 -3.92 -3.74
N TYR A 60 -0.21 -4.94 -4.39
CA TYR A 60 -0.59 -6.19 -3.75
C TYR A 60 0.60 -6.88 -3.07
N TRP A 61 1.74 -6.99 -3.77
CA TRP A 61 2.96 -7.56 -3.19
C TRP A 61 3.53 -6.71 -2.06
N MET A 62 3.46 -5.38 -2.15
CA MET A 62 3.80 -4.47 -1.05
C MET A 62 2.95 -4.73 0.19
N GLY A 63 1.64 -4.95 0.02
CA GLY A 63 0.73 -5.29 1.10
C GLY A 63 1.08 -6.61 1.81
N ARG A 64 1.42 -7.63 1.02
CA ARG A 64 1.79 -8.99 1.48
C ARG A 64 3.14 -9.05 2.18
N ASP A 65 4.11 -8.27 1.72
CA ASP A 65 5.46 -8.26 2.28
C ASP A 65 5.93 -6.82 2.44
N TYR A 66 5.91 -6.32 3.68
CA TYR A 66 6.33 -4.96 3.99
C TYR A 66 7.75 -4.64 3.50
N ARG A 67 8.62 -5.64 3.31
CA ARG A 67 9.99 -5.43 2.81
C ARG A 67 10.01 -4.89 1.39
N MET A 68 8.92 -5.10 0.63
CA MET A 68 8.74 -4.55 -0.71
C MET A 68 8.34 -3.08 -0.69
N ALA A 69 7.82 -2.57 0.43
CA ALA A 69 7.61 -1.14 0.68
C ALA A 69 8.93 -0.45 1.02
N HIS A 70 9.92 -0.53 0.11
CA HIS A 70 11.28 -0.03 0.32
C HIS A 70 11.34 1.44 0.78
N PRO A 71 10.54 2.38 0.22
CA PRO A 71 10.53 3.76 0.70
C PRO A 71 10.17 3.85 2.18
N LEU A 72 9.15 3.11 2.64
CA LEU A 72 8.78 3.03 4.06
C LEU A 72 9.88 2.40 4.92
N VAL A 73 10.38 1.22 4.53
CA VAL A 73 11.39 0.49 5.32
C VAL A 73 12.65 1.33 5.50
N LYS A 74 13.09 2.02 4.45
CA LYS A 74 14.27 2.88 4.47
C LYS A 74 14.00 4.19 5.20
N GLY A 75 12.85 4.83 4.93
CA GLY A 75 12.48 6.10 5.54
C GLY A 75 12.18 6.00 7.04
N CYS A 76 11.81 4.81 7.52
CA CYS A 76 11.48 4.52 8.91
C CYS A 76 12.48 3.57 9.59
N GLU A 77 13.67 3.31 9.04
CA GLU A 77 14.57 2.29 9.59
C GLU A 77 14.90 2.53 11.09
N LYS A 78 15.12 3.79 11.48
CA LYS A 78 15.38 4.18 12.86
C LYS A 78 14.14 3.96 13.74
N GLU A 79 12.99 4.43 13.28
CA GLU A 79 11.72 4.34 14.00
C GLU A 79 11.27 2.90 14.18
N MET A 80 11.50 2.02 13.18
CA MET A 80 11.22 0.60 13.30
C MET A 80 11.98 -0.05 14.46
N LYS A 81 13.24 0.34 14.69
CA LYS A 81 14.04 -0.12 15.84
C LYS A 81 13.59 0.53 17.14
N ASP A 82 13.46 1.85 17.15
CA ASP A 82 13.11 2.64 18.34
C ASP A 82 11.71 2.27 18.88
N TYR A 83 10.75 2.03 17.99
CA TYR A 83 9.37 1.66 18.32
C TYR A 83 9.15 0.14 18.40
N LYS A 84 10.19 -0.65 18.11
CA LYS A 84 10.17 -2.13 18.16
C LYS A 84 9.15 -2.75 17.20
N CYS A 85 9.11 -2.24 15.98
CA CYS A 85 8.26 -2.73 14.88
C CYS A 85 8.97 -3.78 14.00
N GLU A 86 10.13 -4.28 14.41
CA GLU A 86 10.84 -5.34 13.69
C GLU A 86 10.18 -6.72 13.91
N PRO A 87 10.22 -7.61 12.90
CA PRO A 87 9.80 -9.00 13.04
C PRO A 87 10.47 -9.73 14.22
N GLN A 88 9.69 -10.29 15.14
CA GLN A 88 10.23 -11.20 16.14
C GLN A 88 10.38 -12.61 15.55
N SER A 89 11.60 -13.15 15.58
CA SER A 89 11.99 -14.45 14.99
C SER A 89 11.24 -15.68 15.54
N GLN A 90 10.52 -15.51 16.65
CA GLN A 90 9.79 -16.58 17.35
C GLN A 90 8.41 -16.90 16.73
N TYR A 91 8.00 -16.19 15.67
CA TYR A 91 6.72 -16.39 14.97
C TYR A 91 6.86 -16.54 13.44
N GLU A 92 7.99 -17.08 12.98
CA GLU A 92 8.30 -17.29 11.55
C GLU A 92 7.40 -18.32 10.83
N ALA A 93 6.49 -19.00 11.53
CA ALA A 93 5.54 -19.92 10.90
C ALA A 93 4.26 -19.24 10.35
N ALA A 94 4.03 -17.96 10.65
CA ALA A 94 2.91 -17.15 10.13
C ALA A 94 3.33 -16.20 8.98
N ALA A 95 4.47 -16.50 8.34
CA ALA A 95 5.38 -15.60 7.62
C ALA A 95 4.83 -14.82 6.40
N HIS A 96 3.99 -13.82 6.66
CA HIS A 96 3.92 -12.59 5.90
C HIS A 96 3.75 -11.43 6.89
N PHE A 97 4.81 -10.65 7.14
CA PHE A 97 4.64 -9.39 7.86
C PHE A 97 3.93 -8.42 6.92
N HIS A 98 2.62 -8.30 7.12
CA HIS A 98 1.77 -7.44 6.32
C HIS A 98 2.12 -5.97 6.55
N LEU A 99 2.13 -5.18 5.49
CA LEU A 99 2.41 -3.75 5.53
C LEU A 99 1.49 -3.01 6.52
N ALA A 100 0.22 -3.43 6.59
CA ALA A 100 -0.76 -2.87 7.52
C ALA A 100 -0.33 -3.00 8.99
N TRP A 101 0.30 -4.12 9.38
CA TRP A 101 0.78 -4.32 10.75
C TRP A 101 1.96 -3.39 11.06
N ILE A 102 2.91 -3.26 10.12
CA ILE A 102 4.07 -2.38 10.28
C ILE A 102 3.62 -0.93 10.42
N LEU A 103 2.69 -0.49 9.57
CA LEU A 103 2.15 0.87 9.66
C LEU A 103 1.40 1.10 10.98
N LEU A 104 0.58 0.16 11.42
CA LEU A 104 -0.09 0.26 12.72
C LEU A 104 0.91 0.35 13.88
N CYS A 105 1.99 -0.44 13.84
CA CYS A 105 3.05 -0.39 14.86
C CYS A 105 3.74 0.98 14.86
N LEU A 106 4.13 1.48 13.69
CA LEU A 106 4.80 2.79 13.55
C LEU A 106 3.90 3.93 14.02
N GLU A 107 2.60 3.91 13.68
CA GLU A 107 1.62 4.91 14.11
C GLU A 107 1.45 4.91 15.63
N ASN A 108 1.32 3.73 16.25
CA ASN A 108 1.23 3.61 17.69
C ASN A 108 2.52 4.06 18.39
N GLY A 109 3.68 3.65 17.87
CA GLY A 109 4.99 4.07 18.36
C GLY A 109 5.18 5.59 18.32
N ALA A 110 4.85 6.21 17.18
CA ALA A 110 4.89 7.65 17.00
C ALA A 110 3.95 8.40 17.96
N HIS A 111 2.74 7.86 18.19
CA HIS A 111 1.80 8.43 19.14
C HIS A 111 2.32 8.38 20.58
N LEU A 112 2.89 7.24 21.00
CA LEU A 112 3.47 7.07 22.34
C LEU A 112 4.73 7.91 22.54
N ALA A 113 5.55 8.07 21.50
CA ALA A 113 6.81 8.78 21.55
C ALA A 113 6.71 10.28 21.20
N LYS A 114 5.49 10.82 21.02
CA LYS A 114 5.23 12.18 20.50
C LYS A 114 6.06 13.29 21.17
N ASN A 115 6.29 13.19 22.48
CA ASN A 115 7.02 14.20 23.26
C ASN A 115 8.47 13.82 23.59
N THR A 116 8.90 12.59 23.28
CA THR A 116 10.19 12.03 23.70
C THR A 116 11.09 11.69 22.52
N ASN A 117 10.54 10.99 21.52
CA ASN A 117 11.24 10.58 20.31
C ASN A 117 10.25 10.56 19.12
N PRO A 118 9.79 11.74 18.66
CA PRO A 118 8.86 11.82 17.53
C PRO A 118 9.50 11.25 16.25
N PRO A 119 8.69 10.73 15.31
CA PRO A 119 9.22 10.15 14.08
C PRO A 119 9.86 11.23 13.21
N SER A 120 10.89 10.85 12.45
CA SER A 120 11.51 11.73 11.46
C SER A 120 10.50 12.20 10.41
N ALA A 121 10.75 13.38 9.81
CA ALA A 121 9.88 13.91 8.75
C ALA A 121 9.79 12.94 7.55
N GLN A 122 10.87 12.22 7.26
CA GLN A 122 10.90 11.19 6.22
C GLN A 122 9.97 10.02 6.60
N CYS A 123 10.12 9.46 7.79
CA CYS A 123 9.24 8.36 8.22
C CYS A 123 7.76 8.78 8.25
N GLN A 124 7.45 9.99 8.75
CA GLN A 124 6.08 10.53 8.74
C GLN A 124 5.49 10.60 7.32
N HIS A 125 6.27 11.07 6.35
CA HIS A 125 5.85 11.14 4.96
C HIS A 125 5.54 9.74 4.41
N GLU A 126 6.45 8.78 4.61
CA GLU A 126 6.27 7.42 4.13
C GLU A 126 5.08 6.72 4.79
N MET A 127 4.90 6.89 6.11
CA MET A 127 3.73 6.37 6.83
C MET A 127 2.42 6.89 6.22
N LEU A 128 2.35 8.20 5.96
CA LEU A 128 1.17 8.82 5.37
C LEU A 128 0.93 8.35 3.93
N ALA A 129 1.98 8.31 3.11
CA ALA A 129 1.89 7.88 1.71
C ALA A 129 1.40 6.43 1.60
N HIS A 130 1.95 5.51 2.39
CA HIS A 130 1.55 4.11 2.37
C HIS A 130 0.15 3.91 2.97
N ARG A 131 -0.22 4.69 4.00
CA ARG A 131 -1.60 4.71 4.52
C ARG A 131 -2.60 5.12 3.44
N GLN A 132 -2.33 6.21 2.71
CA GLN A 132 -3.19 6.66 1.62
C GLN A 132 -3.28 5.61 0.52
N MET A 133 -2.14 5.03 0.12
CA MET A 133 -2.10 3.98 -0.90
C MET A 133 -2.96 2.77 -0.50
N MET A 134 -2.90 2.31 0.75
CA MET A 134 -3.73 1.20 1.21
C MET A 134 -5.23 1.51 1.24
N LEU A 135 -5.60 2.77 1.51
CA LEU A 135 -7.00 3.19 1.52
C LEU A 135 -7.57 3.25 0.09
N THR A 136 -6.77 3.68 -0.88
CA THR A 136 -7.20 3.74 -2.29
C THR A 136 -7.08 2.40 -3.00
N GLU A 137 -6.07 1.60 -2.64
CA GLU A 137 -5.81 0.24 -3.14
C GLU A 137 -6.06 -0.79 -2.04
N PHE A 138 -7.33 -1.10 -1.78
CA PHE A 138 -7.70 -2.05 -0.73
C PHE A 138 -7.05 -3.44 -0.90
N ARG A 139 -6.63 -3.81 -2.13
CA ARG A 139 -5.88 -5.05 -2.41
C ARG A 139 -4.51 -5.11 -1.72
N MET A 140 -4.00 -3.97 -1.24
CA MET A 140 -2.83 -3.90 -0.36
C MET A 140 -3.11 -4.41 1.06
N ALA A 141 -4.38 -4.61 1.42
CA ALA A 141 -4.80 -5.27 2.65
C ALA A 141 -5.19 -6.73 2.33
N PRO A 142 -4.23 -7.66 2.25
CA PRO A 142 -4.52 -9.04 1.86
C PRO A 142 -5.50 -9.74 2.79
N GLU A 143 -5.47 -9.41 4.09
CA GLU A 143 -6.48 -9.90 5.05
C GLU A 143 -7.89 -9.46 4.63
N LEU A 144 -8.08 -8.20 4.25
CA LEU A 144 -9.38 -7.71 3.78
C LEU A 144 -9.86 -8.49 2.54
N VAL A 145 -8.95 -8.77 1.58
CA VAL A 145 -9.29 -9.53 0.38
C VAL A 145 -9.63 -10.99 0.73
N MET A 146 -8.86 -11.63 1.60
CA MET A 146 -9.07 -13.03 1.98
C MET A 146 -10.38 -13.22 2.74
N HIS A 147 -10.65 -12.35 3.72
CA HIS A 147 -11.77 -12.49 4.64
C HIS A 147 -13.08 -11.87 4.12
N CYS A 148 -13.01 -10.85 3.25
CA CYS A 148 -14.20 -10.17 2.70
C CYS A 148 -14.45 -10.44 1.21
N SER A 149 -13.82 -11.45 0.60
CA SER A 149 -13.94 -11.73 -0.84
C SER A 149 -15.39 -11.86 -1.31
N GLN A 150 -16.23 -12.57 -0.55
CA GLN A 150 -17.65 -12.78 -0.89
C GLN A 150 -18.45 -11.48 -0.83
N GLU A 151 -18.21 -10.64 0.17
CA GLU A 151 -18.86 -9.36 0.34
C GLU A 151 -18.44 -8.38 -0.74
N ILE A 152 -17.15 -8.38 -1.10
CA ILE A 152 -16.62 -7.58 -2.20
C ILE A 152 -17.37 -7.93 -3.48
N ASP A 153 -17.41 -9.21 -3.86
CA ASP A 153 -18.03 -9.65 -5.11
C ASP A 153 -19.55 -9.41 -5.13
N LYS A 154 -20.20 -9.64 -3.99
CA LYS A 154 -21.67 -9.56 -3.89
C LYS A 154 -22.20 -8.13 -3.78
N TRP A 155 -21.52 -7.27 -3.02
CA TRP A 155 -22.05 -5.95 -2.63
C TRP A 155 -21.23 -4.80 -3.20
N CYS A 156 -19.90 -4.93 -3.26
CA CYS A 156 -18.99 -3.81 -3.54
C CYS A 156 -18.31 -3.88 -4.92
N SER A 157 -18.63 -4.91 -5.71
CA SER A 157 -18.13 -5.16 -7.07
C SER A 157 -19.10 -6.03 -7.89
N PRO A 158 -20.42 -5.75 -7.93
CA PRO A 158 -21.43 -6.64 -8.50
C PRO A 158 -21.31 -6.85 -10.03
N ARG A 159 -20.57 -6.00 -10.76
CA ARG A 159 -20.27 -6.21 -12.20
C ARG A 159 -18.84 -6.69 -12.43
N GLY A 160 -18.14 -7.09 -11.37
CA GLY A 160 -16.71 -7.44 -11.41
C GLY A 160 -15.78 -6.23 -11.52
N ASP A 161 -16.34 -5.01 -11.51
CA ASP A 161 -15.61 -3.76 -11.41
C ASP A 161 -15.47 -3.35 -9.94
N ILE A 162 -14.25 -3.40 -9.46
CA ILE A 162 -13.91 -2.88 -8.15
C ILE A 162 -14.02 -1.36 -8.20
N GLU A 163 -14.72 -0.81 -7.21
CA GLU A 163 -14.82 0.64 -7.07
C GLU A 163 -13.52 1.28 -6.57
N ALA A 164 -12.94 2.10 -7.43
CA ALA A 164 -11.75 2.90 -7.22
C ALA A 164 -11.81 3.83 -5.99
N GLU A 165 -10.66 4.42 -5.64
CA GLU A 165 -10.55 5.55 -4.70
C GLU A 165 -11.11 5.24 -3.29
N GLY A 166 -10.97 3.98 -2.85
CA GLY A 166 -11.42 3.55 -1.54
C GLY A 166 -12.93 3.37 -1.40
N ARG A 167 -13.71 3.47 -2.48
CA ARG A 167 -15.16 3.20 -2.44
C ARG A 167 -15.48 1.75 -2.08
N THR A 168 -14.67 0.78 -2.53
CA THR A 168 -14.81 -0.60 -2.06
C THR A 168 -14.64 -0.72 -0.55
N LEU A 169 -13.66 -0.01 0.04
CA LEU A 169 -13.47 -0.02 1.49
C LEU A 169 -14.66 0.65 2.21
N HIS A 170 -15.18 1.76 1.68
CA HIS A 170 -16.35 2.44 2.23
C HIS A 170 -17.61 1.54 2.18
N CYS A 171 -17.88 0.90 1.05
CA CYS A 171 -18.94 -0.08 0.90
C CYS A 171 -18.79 -1.23 1.90
N LEU A 172 -17.59 -1.77 2.07
CA LEU A 172 -17.32 -2.80 3.08
C LEU A 172 -17.60 -2.29 4.50
N MET A 173 -17.27 -1.04 4.84
CA MET A 173 -17.59 -0.47 6.16
C MET A 173 -19.09 -0.38 6.41
N GLU A 174 -19.89 -0.04 5.39
CA GLU A 174 -21.36 -0.01 5.49
C GLU A 174 -21.94 -1.41 5.72
N HIS A 175 -21.36 -2.43 5.07
CA HIS A 175 -21.83 -3.81 5.13
C HIS A 175 -21.15 -4.69 6.18
N ALA A 176 -20.08 -4.22 6.84
CA ALA A 176 -19.32 -4.94 7.88
C ALA A 176 -20.15 -5.22 9.15
N SER A 177 -21.25 -4.50 9.34
CA SER A 177 -22.22 -4.75 10.41
C SER A 177 -23.13 -5.96 10.13
N VAL A 178 -23.23 -6.39 8.87
CA VAL A 178 -24.21 -7.37 8.37
C VAL A 178 -23.60 -8.75 8.11
N SER A 179 -22.28 -8.84 7.87
CA SER A 179 -21.63 -10.11 7.58
C SER A 179 -20.68 -10.60 8.68
N PHE A 180 -20.83 -11.87 9.03
CA PHE A 180 -19.96 -12.58 9.97
C PHE A 180 -18.56 -12.85 9.39
N PHE A 181 -18.42 -12.89 8.05
CA PHE A 181 -17.18 -13.33 7.38
C PHE A 181 -16.06 -12.28 7.35
N CYS A 182 -16.38 -10.98 7.38
CA CYS A 182 -15.38 -9.91 7.55
C CYS A 182 -14.90 -9.71 9.01
N ARG A 183 -15.31 -10.56 9.97
CA ARG A 183 -15.02 -10.39 11.41
C ARG A 183 -13.99 -11.35 11.99
N GLU A 184 -13.66 -12.44 11.30
CA GLU A 184 -12.62 -13.39 11.73
C GLU A 184 -11.31 -13.14 11.02
#